data_AF-A0A7W0KAD6-F1
#
_entry.id   AF-A0A7W0KAD6-F1
#
_cell.length_a   1.000
_cell.length_b   1.000
_cell.length_c   1.000
_cell.angle_alpha   90.00
_cell.angle_beta   90.00
_cell.angle_gamma   90.00
#
_symmetry.space_group_name_H-M   'P 1'
#
loop_
_entity.id
_entity.type
_entity.pdbx_description
1 polymer ?
#
loop_
_entity_poly.entity_id
_entity_poly.type
_entity_poly.pdbx_seq_one_letter_code
_entity_poly.pdbx_strand_id
1 'polypeptide(L)' 'MTLRETGPRNFEYQHKTLRKVNYSSRFSVSDDGKTLTEDETSATGEKRVIVYERQ' A
#
# COMPACT_ATOMS: atom_id res chain seq x y z
N MET A 1 -5.19 23.23 14.86
CA MET A 1 -4.29 22.80 13.77
C MET A 1 -5.08 21.79 12.96
N THR A 2 -5.57 22.17 11.78
CA THR A 2 -6.55 21.37 11.04
C THR A 2 -5.81 20.32 10.22
N LEU A 3 -5.80 19.08 10.72
CA LEU A 3 -5.30 17.93 9.97
C LEU A 3 -6.20 17.77 8.74
N ARG A 4 -5.73 18.19 7.56
CA ARG A 4 -6.40 17.86 6.30
C ARG A 4 -6.02 16.42 5.98
N GLU A 5 -6.83 15.46 6.45
CA GLU A 5 -6.82 14.07 5.98
C GLU A 5 -7.28 14.06 4.52
N THR A 6 -6.36 14.31 3.58
CA THR A 6 -6.70 14.26 2.16
C THR A 6 -6.11 13.02 1.52
N GLY A 7 -6.96 11.99 1.41
CA GLY A 7 -6.72 10.75 0.67
C GLY A 7 -7.42 9.55 1.32
N PRO A 8 -7.82 8.52 0.56
CA PRO A 8 -8.29 7.27 1.16
C PRO A 8 -7.16 6.62 1.96
N ARG A 9 -7.44 6.22 3.21
CA ARG A 9 -6.46 5.54 4.10
C ARG A 9 -5.97 4.21 3.55
N ASN A 10 -6.69 3.67 2.57
CA ASN A 10 -6.35 2.46 1.88
C ASN A 10 -6.34 2.71 0.38
N PHE A 11 -5.28 2.26 -0.31
CA PHE A 11 -5.29 2.24 -1.77
C PHE A 11 -4.64 0.97 -2.28
N GLU A 12 -5.05 0.55 -3.48
CA GLU A 12 -4.49 -0.63 -4.13
C GLU A 12 -3.72 -0.17 -5.37
N TYR A 13 -2.50 -0.67 -5.50
CA TYR A 13 -1.65 -0.50 -6.67
C TYR A 13 -1.51 -1.84 -7.37
N GLN A 14 -1.65 -1.85 -8.69
CA GLN A 14 -1.41 -3.04 -9.51
C GLN A 14 -0.46 -2.66 -10.65
N HIS A 15 0.70 -3.31 -10.71
CA HIS A 15 1.59 -3.19 -11.86
C HIS A 15 1.30 -4.32 -12.85
N LYS A 16 0.89 -3.91 -14.06
CA LYS A 16 0.50 -4.81 -15.15
C LYS A 16 1.46 -4.64 -16.32
N THR A 17 1.97 -5.74 -16.86
CA THR A 17 2.71 -5.75 -18.14
C THR A 17 2.00 -6.73 -19.06
N LEU A 18 1.75 -6.34 -20.32
CA LEU A 18 1.02 -7.17 -21.30
C LEU A 18 -0.33 -7.71 -20.77
N ARG A 19 -1.08 -6.88 -20.03
CA ARG A 19 -2.36 -7.23 -19.37
C ARG A 19 -2.28 -8.30 -18.28
N LYS A 20 -1.10 -8.82 -17.94
CA LYS A 20 -0.89 -9.68 -16.78
C LYS A 20 -0.50 -8.84 -15.56
N VAL A 21 -1.11 -9.12 -14.42
CA VAL A 21 -0.70 -8.56 -13.13
C VAL A 21 0.61 -9.24 -12.75
N ASN A 22 1.69 -8.47 -12.69
CA ASN A 22 2.97 -8.99 -12.21
C ASN A 22 3.13 -8.77 -10.71
N TYR A 23 2.34 -7.83 -10.17
CA TYR A 23 2.53 -7.30 -8.85
C TYR A 23 1.29 -6.52 -8.43
N SER A 24 0.85 -6.73 -7.20
CA SER A 24 -0.21 -5.95 -6.57
C SER A 24 0.18 -5.62 -5.15
N SER A 25 0.00 -4.37 -4.74
CA SER A 25 0.22 -3.91 -3.38
C SER A 25 -1.03 -3.24 -2.84
N ARG A 26 -1.40 -3.58 -1.60
CA ARG A 26 -2.41 -2.86 -0.84
C ARG A 26 -1.73 -2.04 0.24
N PHE A 27 -1.96 -0.75 0.21
CA PHE A 27 -1.43 0.19 1.18
C PHE A 27 -2.52 0.54 2.18
N SER A 28 -2.17 0.62 3.46
CA SER A 28 -3.02 1.10 4.55
C SER A 28 -2.26 2.07 5.46
N VAL A 29 -2.92 3.14 5.87
CA VAL A 29 -2.35 4.17 6.76
C VAL A 29 -3.03 4.09 8.13
N SER A 30 -2.23 4.00 9.19
CA SER A 30 -2.69 3.96 10.58
C SER A 30 -3.55 5.18 10.96
N ASP A 31 -4.36 5.05 12.01
CA ASP A 31 -5.25 6.11 12.50
C ASP A 31 -4.53 7.42 12.84
N ASP A 32 -3.30 7.32 13.35
CA ASP A 32 -2.45 8.46 13.68
C ASP A 32 -1.63 9.00 12.49
N GLY A 33 -1.71 8.36 11.32
CA GLY A 33 -1.01 8.75 10.10
C GLY A 33 0.51 8.57 10.16
N LYS A 34 1.03 7.83 11.15
CA LYS A 34 2.48 7.63 11.33
C LYS A 34 3.00 6.37 10.65
N THR A 35 2.14 5.39 10.45
CA THR A 35 2.51 4.09 9.88
C THR A 35 1.78 3.89 8.56
N LEU A 36 2.55 3.54 7.54
CA LEU A 36 2.06 3.04 6.27
C LEU A 36 2.43 1.56 6.17
N THR A 37 1.44 0.70 6.00
CA THR A 37 1.63 -0.74 5.79
C THR A 37 1.35 -1.07 4.33
N GLU A 38 2.23 -1.85 3.71
CA GLU A 38 2.08 -2.37 2.36
C GLU A 38 2.00 -3.89 2.40
N ASP A 39 0.87 -4.43 1.93
CA ASP A 39 0.68 -5.86 1.64
C ASP A 39 0.97 -6.09 0.16
N GLU A 40 2.18 -6.54 -0.14
CA GLU A 40 2.66 -6.87 -1.47
C GLU A 40 2.32 -8.32 -1.83
N THR A 41 1.85 -8.55 -3.05
CA THR A 41 1.67 -9.87 -3.66
C THR A 41 2.30 -9.89 -5.05
N SER A 42 3.26 -10.79 -5.26
CA SER A 42 3.95 -10.97 -6.53
C SER A 42 3.14 -11.84 -7.51
N ALA A 43 3.58 -11.88 -8.77
CA ALA A 43 2.99 -12.74 -9.80
C ALA A 43 2.99 -14.24 -9.45
N THR A 44 3.94 -14.69 -8.62
CA THR A 44 4.06 -16.09 -8.19
C THR A 44 3.19 -16.39 -6.97
N GLY A 45 2.48 -15.40 -6.44
CA GLY A 45 1.67 -15.51 -5.22
C GLY A 45 2.48 -15.35 -3.93
N GLU A 46 3.76 -14.98 -4.02
CA GLU A 46 4.56 -14.63 -2.83
C GLU A 46 3.99 -13.37 -2.20
N LYS A 47 3.79 -13.41 -0.87
CA LYS A 47 3.27 -12.28 -0.10
C LYS A 47 4.36 -11.70 0.79
N ARG A 48 4.44 -10.37 0.83
CA ARG A 48 5.33 -9.63 1.72
C ARG A 48 4.55 -8.52 2.39
N VAL A 49 4.87 -8.25 3.65
CA VAL A 49 4.32 -7.12 4.39
C VAL A 49 5.47 -6.19 4.71
N ILE A 50 5.36 -4.94 4.27
CA ILE A 50 6.36 -3.90 4.50
C ILE A 50 5.73 -2.82 5.35
N VAL A 51 6.43 -2.40 6.40
CA VAL A 51 5.96 -1.37 7.33
C VAL A 51 6.90 -0.16 7.22
N TYR A 52 6.32 0.98 6.86
CA TYR A 52 7.01 2.25 6.76
C TYR A 52 6.59 3.14 7.91
N GLU A 53 7.57 3.65 8.67
CA GLU A 53 7.36 4.64 9.70
C GLU A 53 7.71 6.03 9.17
N ARG A 54 6.83 7.00 9.40
CA ARG A 54 7.08 8.39 9.07
C ARG A 54 8.10 8.98 10.06
N GLN A 55 9.24 9.45 9.54
CA GLN A 55 10.24 10.19 10.32
C GLN A 55 9.82 11.63 10.58
#